data_AF-A0AAU7VXD5-F1
#
_entry.id   AF-A0AAU7VXD5-F1
#
_cell.length_a   1.000
_cell.length_b   1.000
_cell.length_c   1.000
_cell.angle_alpha   90.00
_cell.angle_beta   90.00
_cell.angle_gamma   90.00
#
_symmetry.space_group_name_H-M   'P 1'
#
loop_
_entity.id
_entity.type
_entity.pdbx_description
1 polymer ?
#
loop_
_entity_poly.entity_id
_entity_poly.type
_entity_poly.pdbx_seq_one_letter_code
_entity_poly.pdbx_strand_id
1 'polypeptide(L)'
;MLAALIRPAEKKTATVEGTDIPELRAQLLAQAPAGWDMATAHVEMRPGGIRIVEGRFQRRDKPQEIEADDMAALEAKVPEGWQMLSVRRI
;
A
#
# COMPACT_ATOMS: atom_id res chain seq x y z
N MET A 1 12.72 -15.92 -21.73
CA MET A 1 12.82 -14.53 -21.25
C MET A 1 11.95 -14.39 -20.01
N LEU A 2 12.09 -13.34 -19.20
CA LEU A 2 11.26 -13.11 -18.01
C LEU A 2 10.53 -11.77 -18.12
N ALA A 3 9.28 -11.74 -17.65
CA ALA A 3 8.52 -10.54 -17.43
C ALA A 3 8.17 -10.41 -15.95
N ALA A 4 8.35 -9.22 -15.38
CA ALA A 4 7.97 -8.90 -14.02
C ALA A 4 6.95 -7.77 -13.97
N LEU A 5 5.92 -7.95 -13.16
CA LEU A 5 4.96 -6.90 -12.83
C LEU A 5 5.48 -6.12 -11.63
N ILE A 6 5.68 -4.82 -11.78
CA ILE A 6 6.16 -3.93 -10.72
C ILE A 6 5.14 -2.83 -10.42
N ARG A 7 5.17 -2.27 -9.21
CA ARG A 7 4.39 -1.08 -8.84
C ARG A 7 5.14 -0.20 -7.84
N PRO A 8 4.78 1.09 -7.69
CA PRO A 8 5.27 1.90 -6.59
C PRO A 8 4.98 1.23 -5.23
N ALA A 9 5.95 1.26 -4.32
CA ALA A 9 5.84 0.72 -2.97
C ALA A 9 5.66 1.81 -1.90
N GLU A 10 5.23 3.00 -2.32
CA GLU A 10 4.96 4.13 -1.43
C GLU A 10 3.92 3.75 -0.36
N LYS A 11 4.23 4.09 0.89
CA LYS A 11 3.38 3.88 2.06
C LYS A 11 3.09 5.22 2.72
N LYS A 12 1.86 5.39 3.18
CA LYS A 12 1.44 6.53 3.98
C LYS A 12 0.63 6.04 5.16
N THR A 13 0.68 6.79 6.25
CA THR A 13 -0.08 6.51 7.46
C THR A 13 -1.00 7.68 7.76
N ALA A 14 -2.21 7.40 8.21
CA ALA A 14 -3.13 8.38 8.73
C ALA A 14 -3.69 7.89 10.06
N THR A 15 -3.91 8.81 10.98
CA THR A 15 -4.41 8.50 12.32
C THR A 15 -5.68 9.28 12.58
N VAL A 16 -6.70 8.60 13.08
CA VAL A 16 -7.98 9.21 13.50
C VAL A 16 -8.31 8.76 14.92
N GLU A 17 -9.06 9.59 15.65
CA GLU A 17 -9.48 9.31 17.02
C GLU A 17 -10.99 9.53 17.16
N GLY A 18 -11.68 8.63 17.87
CA GLY A 18 -13.10 8.78 18.15
C GLY A 18 -13.71 7.54 18.80
N THR A 19 -15.04 7.49 18.85
CA THR A 19 -15.77 6.45 19.61
C THR A 19 -16.50 5.45 18.73
N ASP A 20 -16.62 5.68 17.43
CA ASP A 20 -17.34 4.78 16.52
C ASP A 20 -16.47 4.28 15.36
N ILE A 21 -16.37 2.95 15.22
CA ILE A 21 -15.45 2.32 14.25
C ILE A 21 -15.85 2.57 12.79
N PRO A 22 -17.13 2.45 12.38
CA PRO A 22 -17.58 2.80 11.04
C PRO A 22 -17.26 4.25 10.65
N GLU A 23 -17.48 5.21 11.55
CA GLU A 23 -17.14 6.62 11.32
C GLU A 23 -15.63 6.82 11.16
N LEU A 24 -14.81 6.23 12.04
CA LEU A 24 -13.36 6.31 11.96
C LEU A 24 -12.82 5.69 10.67
N ARG A 25 -13.42 4.58 10.20
CA ARG A 25 -13.10 3.99 8.91
C ARG A 25 -13.43 4.93 7.75
N ALA A 26 -14.59 5.59 7.78
CA ALA A 26 -14.97 6.54 6.74
C ALA A 26 -14.02 7.75 6.71
N GLN A 27 -13.61 8.26 7.88
CA GLN A 27 -12.63 9.35 7.99
C GLN A 27 -11.26 8.95 7.44
N LEU A 28 -10.78 7.73 7.75
CA LEU A 28 -9.53 7.22 7.19
C LEU A 28 -9.60 7.07 5.67
N LEU A 29 -10.71 6.54 5.15
CA LEU A 29 -10.89 6.40 3.70
C LEU A 29 -10.99 7.75 3.00
N ALA A 30 -11.59 8.76 3.62
CA ALA A 30 -11.65 10.12 3.08
C ALA A 30 -10.26 10.78 3.00
N GLN A 31 -9.31 10.35 3.84
CA GLN A 31 -7.92 10.82 3.80
C GLN A 31 -7.06 10.04 2.79
N ALA A 32 -7.56 8.95 2.21
CA ALA A 32 -6.84 8.18 1.21
C ALA A 32 -6.76 8.95 -0.12
N PRO A 33 -5.56 9.24 -0.64
CA PRO A 33 -5.43 9.83 -1.97
C PRO A 33 -5.93 8.86 -3.06
N ALA A 34 -6.39 9.40 -4.20
CA ALA A 34 -6.80 8.56 -5.32
C ALA A 34 -5.65 7.62 -5.78
N GLY A 35 -5.96 6.34 -5.99
CA GLY A 35 -4.97 5.30 -6.35
C GLY A 35 -4.25 4.65 -5.16
N TRP A 36 -4.63 5.02 -3.93
CA TRP A 36 -4.12 4.42 -2.70
C TRP A 36 -5.20 3.55 -2.06
N ASP A 37 -4.79 2.38 -1.59
CA ASP A 37 -5.66 1.48 -0.84
C ASP A 37 -5.18 1.34 0.60
N MET A 38 -6.13 1.29 1.53
CA MET A 38 -5.83 0.98 2.93
C MET A 38 -5.42 -0.49 3.03
N ALA A 39 -4.16 -0.73 3.37
CA ALA A 39 -3.61 -2.08 3.50
C ALA A 39 -3.88 -2.68 4.88
N THR A 40 -3.75 -1.88 5.94
CA THR A 40 -3.98 -2.30 7.32
C THR A 40 -4.54 -1.15 8.14
N ALA A 41 -5.37 -1.43 9.14
CA ALA A 41 -5.80 -0.47 10.14
C ALA A 41 -5.56 -1.05 11.53
N HIS A 42 -4.73 -0.38 12.33
CA HIS A 42 -4.48 -0.76 13.72
C HIS A 42 -5.37 0.07 14.64
N VAL A 43 -6.00 -0.56 15.64
CA VAL A 43 -6.91 0.09 16.58
C VAL A 43 -6.36 -0.05 17.98
N GLU A 44 -6.16 1.08 18.65
CA GLU A 44 -5.84 1.14 20.08
C GLU A 44 -7.03 1.73 20.85
N MET A 45 -7.35 1.17 22.01
CA MET A 45 -8.41 1.69 22.87
C MET A 45 -7.81 2.39 24.08
N ARG A 46 -8.26 3.62 24.35
CA ARG A 46 -7.95 4.38 25.55
C ARG A 46 -9.09 4.28 26.58
N PRO A 47 -8.80 4.51 27.87
CA PRO A 47 -9.84 4.64 28.90
C PRO A 47 -10.91 5.65 28.48
N GLY A 48 -12.17 5.37 28.81
CA GLY A 48 -13.32 6.20 28.39
C GLY A 48 -13.92 5.83 27.03
N GLY A 49 -13.49 4.73 26.41
CA GLY A 49 -14.10 4.20 25.18
C GLY A 49 -13.63 4.89 23.89
N ILE A 50 -12.60 5.74 24.01
CA ILE A 50 -11.94 6.39 22.88
C ILE A 50 -11.08 5.36 22.15
N ARG A 51 -11.15 5.37 20.82
CA ARG A 51 -10.36 4.52 19.93
C ARG A 51 -9.49 5.38 19.04
N ILE A 52 -8.22 5.02 18.93
CA ILE A 52 -7.26 5.61 18.01
C ILE A 52 -7.01 4.59 16.92
N VAL A 53 -7.21 4.99 15.67
CA VAL A 53 -7.05 4.12 14.52
C VAL A 53 -5.95 4.64 13.63
N GLU A 54 -4.88 3.86 13.48
CA GLU A 54 -3.78 4.11 12.53
C GLU A 54 -4.04 3.29 11.25
N GLY A 55 -4.47 3.96 10.19
CA GLY A 55 -4.60 3.39 8.86
C GLY A 55 -3.28 3.49 8.08
N ARG A 56 -2.79 2.37 7.56
CA ARG A 56 -1.67 2.34 6.60
C ARG A 56 -2.19 2.16 5.20
N PHE A 57 -1.82 3.08 4.32
CA PHE A 57 -2.18 3.12 2.92
C PHE A 57 -0.97 2.73 2.08
N GLN A 58 -1.24 1.95 1.03
CA GLN A 58 -0.27 1.59 0.02
C GLN A 58 -0.74 2.09 -1.33
N ARG A 59 0.20 2.63 -2.09
CA ARG A 59 -0.05 3.00 -3.46
C ARG A 59 -0.25 1.73 -4.30
N ARG A 60 -1.41 1.61 -4.97
CA ARG A 60 -1.76 0.43 -5.79
C ARG A 60 -2.05 0.78 -7.25
N ASP A 61 -1.95 2.06 -7.62
CA ASP A 61 -2.04 2.51 -9.01
C ASP A 61 -0.77 2.18 -9.80
N LYS A 62 -0.92 2.20 -11.13
CA LYS A 62 0.16 2.12 -12.12
C LYS A 62 1.04 0.86 -12.02
N PRO A 63 0.46 -0.35 -12.09
CA PRO A 63 1.28 -1.53 -12.36
C PRO A 63 1.93 -1.37 -13.74
N GLN A 64 3.23 -1.66 -13.81
CA GLN A 64 4.02 -1.63 -15.04
C GLN A 64 4.69 -2.99 -15.22
N GLU A 65 4.77 -3.48 -16.46
CA GLU A 65 5.52 -4.70 -16.78
C GLU A 65 6.92 -4.32 -17.28
N ILE A 66 7.92 -5.04 -16.81
CA ILE A 66 9.31 -4.94 -17.27
C ILE A 66 9.77 -6.31 -17.74
N GLU A 67 10.63 -6.34 -18.76
CA GLU A 67 11.16 -7.58 -19.33
C GLU A 67 12.68 -7.62 -19.22
N ALA A 68 13.24 -8.80 -18.95
CA ALA A 68 14.68 -9.04 -19.02
C ALA A 68 15.00 -10.53 -19.23
N ASP A 69 16.26 -10.83 -19.52
CA ASP A 69 16.69 -12.20 -19.82
C ASP A 69 16.74 -13.10 -18.57
N ASP A 70 17.05 -12.52 -17.42
CA ASP A 70 17.17 -13.22 -16.14
C ASP A 70 16.69 -12.37 -14.95
N MET A 71 16.71 -12.97 -13.75
CA MET A 71 16.25 -12.33 -12.53
C MET A 71 17.12 -11.14 -12.10
N ALA A 72 18.44 -11.22 -12.30
CA ALA A 72 19.35 -10.14 -11.89
C ALA A 72 19.13 -8.89 -12.76
N ALA A 73 18.90 -9.09 -14.06
CA ALA A 73 18.56 -8.03 -15.00
C ALA A 73 17.15 -7.44 -14.72
N LEU A 74 16.19 -8.25 -14.28
CA LEU A 74 14.88 -7.76 -13.82
C LEU A 74 15.02 -6.88 -12.58
N GLU A 75 15.75 -7.34 -11.56
CA GLU A 75 15.98 -6.59 -10.31
C GLU A 75 16.67 -5.25 -10.57
N ALA A 76 17.67 -5.21 -11.47
CA ALA A 76 18.35 -3.98 -11.86
C ALA A 76 17.43 -2.98 -12.59
N LYS A 77 16.34 -3.44 -13.19
CA LYS A 77 15.34 -2.60 -13.86
C LYS A 77 14.23 -2.10 -12.93
N VAL A 78 14.13 -2.62 -11.70
CA VAL A 78 13.14 -2.14 -10.73
C VAL A 78 13.58 -0.78 -10.19
N PRO A 79 12.81 0.30 -10.39
CA PRO A 79 13.18 1.61 -9.86
C PRO A 79 13.20 1.64 -8.33
N GLU A 80 13.97 2.55 -7.76
CA GLU A 80 13.97 2.74 -6.31
C GLU A 80 12.56 3.11 -5.80
N GLY A 81 12.16 2.52 -4.68
CA GLY A 81 10.82 2.72 -4.11
C GLY A 81 9.72 1.95 -4.83
N TRP A 82 10.04 1.05 -5.78
CA TRP A 82 9.10 0.12 -6.38
C TRP A 82 9.26 -1.28 -5.81
N GLN A 83 8.19 -2.08 -5.91
CA GLN A 83 8.19 -3.48 -5.52
C GLN A 83 7.80 -4.35 -6.72
N MET A 84 8.45 -5.51 -6.81
CA MET A 84 8.08 -6.56 -7.74
C MET A 84 6.94 -7.40 -7.16
N LEU A 85 5.88 -7.61 -7.94
CA LEU A 85 4.66 -8.31 -7.54
C LEU A 85 4.66 -9.75 -7.99
N SER A 86 5.07 -10.00 -9.23
CA SER A 86 5.13 -11.32 -9.83
C SER A 86 6.16 -11.36 -10.94
N VAL A 87 6.70 -12.55 -11.18
CA VAL A 87 7.58 -12.84 -12.32
C VAL A 87 7.02 -14.04 -13.06
N ARG A 88 7.02 -13.97 -14.39
CA ARG A 88 6.61 -15.06 -15.27
C ARG A 88 7.63 -15.28 -16.38
N ARG A 89 7.72 -16.52 -16.85
CA ARG A 89 8.45 -16.86 -18.07
C ARG A 89 7.61 -16.48 -19.27
N ILE A 90 8.28 -15.96 -20.29
CA ILE A 90 7.77 -15.66 -21.62
C ILE A 90 8.73 -16.21 -22.67
#